data_AF-A0A3D2FC60-F1
#
_entry.id   AF-A0A3D2FC60-F1
#
_cell.length_a   1.000
_cell.length_b   1.000
_cell.length_c   1.000
_cell.angle_alpha   90.00
_cell.angle_beta   90.00
_cell.angle_gamma   90.00
#
_symmetry.space_group_name_H-M   'P 1'
#
loop_
_entity.id
_entity.type
_entity.pdbx_description
1 polymer ?
#
loop_
_entity_poly.entity_id
_entity_poly.type
_entity_poly.pdbx_seq_one_letter_code
_entity_poly.pdbx_strand_id
1 'polypeptide(L)'
;MKRVQMKRTLYASVIAGFCAMIPGVLLANAPGTMCSLAQSGQVDCIRPDHFTYDLCQQIENVSRNNGIDPGFFARLLWQESRFDPNALSQAGAQGIAQFMPQTAKLRGLPDSYNPAQAIERSANYLG
;
A
#
# COMPACT_ATOMS: atom_id res chain seq x y z
N MET A 1 34.10 -58.81 -22.35
CA MET A 1 35.56 -58.97 -22.19
C MET A 1 36.20 -57.58 -22.12
N LYS A 2 36.86 -57.24 -20.98
CA LYS A 2 38.09 -56.40 -20.78
C LYS A 2 38.25 -55.11 -21.64
N ARG A 3 38.55 -53.89 -21.18
CA ARG A 3 38.98 -53.16 -19.96
C ARG A 3 38.59 -51.67 -20.25
N VAL A 4 38.52 -50.70 -19.34
CA VAL A 4 39.65 -50.00 -18.68
C VAL A 4 39.03 -49.02 -17.67
N GLN A 5 39.40 -49.18 -16.40
CA GLN A 5 39.24 -48.18 -15.34
C GLN A 5 40.34 -47.12 -15.50
N MET A 6 39.99 -45.82 -15.51
CA MET A 6 41.00 -44.75 -15.49
C MET A 6 40.67 -43.69 -14.42
N LYS A 7 41.25 -43.95 -13.24
CA LYS A 7 41.94 -43.03 -12.32
C LYS A 7 41.20 -41.77 -11.85
N ARG A 8 40.84 -41.84 -10.56
CA ARG A 8 40.67 -40.74 -9.62
C ARG A 8 41.87 -39.78 -9.65
N THR A 9 41.59 -38.48 -9.70
CA THR A 9 42.58 -37.44 -9.37
C THR A 9 41.96 -36.50 -8.34
N LEU A 10 42.46 -36.60 -7.10
CA LEU A 10 42.26 -35.62 -6.04
C LEU A 10 42.94 -34.30 -6.45
N TYR A 11 42.26 -33.17 -6.26
CA TYR A 11 42.91 -31.87 -6.12
C TYR A 11 42.41 -31.20 -4.84
N ALA A 12 43.37 -30.92 -3.96
CA ALA A 12 43.19 -30.28 -2.67
C ALA A 12 43.16 -28.75 -2.80
N SER A 13 42.24 -28.15 -2.06
CA SER A 13 42.30 -26.88 -1.32
C SER A 13 42.98 -25.64 -1.95
N VAL A 14 42.17 -24.59 -2.16
CA VAL A 14 42.59 -23.19 -1.97
C VAL A 14 41.57 -22.50 -1.05
N ILE A 15 42.10 -21.92 0.02
CA ILE A 15 41.43 -21.17 1.10
C ILE A 15 41.16 -19.74 0.61
N ALA A 16 40.02 -19.14 0.99
CA ALA A 16 39.96 -17.79 1.58
C ALA A 16 38.56 -17.15 1.49
N GLY A 17 38.00 -16.83 2.67
CA GLY A 17 37.24 -15.61 2.95
C GLY A 17 36.17 -15.14 1.96
N PHE A 18 34.94 -15.61 2.13
CA PHE A 18 33.76 -14.84 1.72
C PHE A 18 33.10 -14.25 2.97
N CYS A 19 33.53 -13.05 3.34
CA CYS A 19 32.74 -12.14 4.16
C CYS A 19 31.55 -11.68 3.31
N ALA A 20 30.52 -12.51 3.22
CA ALA A 20 29.25 -12.09 2.64
C ALA A 20 28.51 -11.30 3.72
N MET A 21 28.70 -9.98 3.66
CA MET A 21 27.75 -8.95 4.09
C MET A 21 26.33 -9.52 4.08
N ILE A 22 25.64 -9.47 5.23
CA ILE A 22 24.19 -9.65 5.26
C ILE A 22 23.63 -8.66 4.24
N PRO A 23 23.03 -9.10 3.11
CA PRO A 23 22.36 -8.17 2.23
C PRO A 23 21.25 -7.59 3.08
N GLY A 24 21.33 -6.28 3.31
CA GLY A 24 20.25 -5.55 3.95
C GLY A 24 18.96 -5.98 3.26
N VAL A 25 18.05 -6.55 4.03
CA VAL A 25 16.70 -6.83 3.57
C VAL A 25 16.07 -5.45 3.37
N LEU A 26 16.32 -4.86 2.20
CA LEU A 26 15.46 -3.83 1.64
C LEU A 26 14.14 -4.56 1.39
N LEU A 27 13.24 -4.51 2.37
CA LEU A 27 11.83 -4.73 2.11
C LEU A 27 11.40 -3.57 1.19
N ALA A 28 11.67 -3.72 -0.10
CA ALA A 28 11.03 -2.91 -1.11
C ALA A 28 9.53 -3.08 -0.88
N ASN A 29 8.85 -1.98 -0.52
CA ASN A 29 7.40 -1.95 -0.46
C ASN A 29 6.88 -2.60 -1.73
N ALA A 30 5.98 -3.59 -1.60
CA ALA A 30 5.42 -4.28 -2.74
C ALA A 30 4.90 -3.22 -3.74
N PRO A 31 5.25 -3.32 -5.03
CA PRO A 31 4.76 -2.38 -6.04
C PRO A 31 3.23 -2.40 -6.01
N GLY A 32 2.63 -1.31 -5.56
CA GLY A 32 1.17 -1.17 -5.44
C GLY A 32 0.63 -0.96 -4.02
N THR A 33 1.42 -1.11 -2.96
CA THR A 33 0.97 -0.70 -1.61
C THR A 33 0.85 0.83 -1.55
N MET A 34 -0.34 1.30 -1.22
CA MET A 34 -0.67 2.72 -1.17
C MET A 34 -0.85 3.15 0.27
N CYS A 35 -0.04 4.11 0.74
CA CYS A 35 -0.04 4.54 2.13
C CYS A 35 -0.39 6.02 2.31
N SER A 36 -0.88 6.34 3.49
CA SER A 36 -1.11 7.69 4.02
C SER A 36 -0.47 7.88 5.38
N LEU A 37 -0.17 9.14 5.71
CA LEU A 37 0.21 9.54 7.06
C LEU A 37 -1.04 10.07 7.76
N ALA A 38 -1.46 9.38 8.82
CA ALA A 38 -2.54 9.83 9.67
C ALA A 38 -2.13 11.06 10.49
N GLN A 39 -3.10 11.86 10.94
CA GLN A 39 -2.83 13.00 11.82
C GLN A 39 -2.15 12.60 13.14
N SER A 40 -2.40 11.39 13.62
CA SER A 40 -1.74 10.80 14.79
C SER A 40 -0.26 10.48 14.58
N GLY A 41 0.25 10.63 13.35
CA GLY A 41 1.60 10.20 12.95
C GLY A 41 1.69 8.71 12.61
N GLN A 42 0.58 7.97 12.70
CA GLN A 42 0.52 6.57 12.26
C GLN A 42 0.55 6.49 10.73
N VAL A 43 1.24 5.49 10.19
CA VAL A 43 1.21 5.19 8.76
C VAL A 43 0.19 4.09 8.51
N ASP A 44 -0.82 4.40 7.72
CA ASP A 44 -1.85 3.44 7.28
C ASP A 44 -1.63 3.11 5.81
N CYS A 45 -1.64 1.82 5.47
CA CYS A 45 -1.36 1.33 4.13
C CYS A 45 -2.44 0.36 3.66
N ILE A 46 -2.85 0.51 2.40
CA ILE A 46 -3.73 -0.43 1.70
C ILE A 46 -2.90 -1.24 0.71
N ARG A 47 -2.82 -2.55 0.93
CA ARG A 47 -2.16 -3.50 0.04
C ARG A 47 -3.17 -4.07 -0.95
N PRO A 48 -2.85 -4.17 -2.25
CA PRO A 48 -3.78 -4.72 -3.24
C PRO A 48 -4.26 -6.14 -2.91
N ASP A 49 -3.37 -7.02 -2.45
CA ASP A 49 -3.70 -8.41 -2.10
C ASP A 49 -4.56 -8.54 -0.83
N HIS A 50 -4.65 -7.48 -0.03
CA HIS A 50 -5.44 -7.42 1.21
C HIS A 50 -6.41 -6.23 1.22
N PHE A 51 -6.83 -5.77 0.03
CA PHE A 51 -7.52 -4.49 -0.14
C PHE A 51 -8.72 -4.33 0.79
N THR A 52 -9.62 -5.31 0.83
CA THR A 52 -10.83 -5.24 1.68
C THR A 52 -10.49 -5.15 3.17
N TYR A 53 -9.53 -5.95 3.64
CA TYR A 53 -9.15 -5.95 5.04
C TYR A 53 -8.52 -4.62 5.44
N ASP A 54 -7.53 -4.16 4.67
CA ASP A 54 -6.81 -2.91 4.95
C ASP A 54 -7.75 -1.70 4.83
N LEU A 55 -8.66 -1.71 3.84
CA LEU A 55 -9.69 -0.68 3.68
C LEU A 55 -10.62 -0.58 4.89
N CYS A 56 -11.14 -1.71 5.38
CA CYS A 56 -12.01 -1.72 6.56
C CYS A 56 -11.26 -1.21 7.81
N GLN A 57 -10.03 -1.68 8.02
CA GLN A 57 -9.20 -1.21 9.14
C GLN A 57 -8.96 0.30 9.06
N GLN A 58 -8.64 0.81 7.88
CA GLN A 58 -8.41 2.23 7.71
C GLN A 58 -9.69 3.05 7.95
N ILE A 59 -10.83 2.64 7.40
CA ILE A 59 -12.12 3.30 7.63
C ILE A 59 -12.42 3.38 9.13
N GLU A 60 -12.24 2.29 9.88
CA GLU A 60 -12.44 2.28 11.33
C GLU A 60 -11.50 3.24 12.07
N ASN A 61 -10.21 3.21 11.72
CA ASN A 61 -9.18 4.04 12.36
C ASN A 61 -9.44 5.53 12.12
N VAL A 62 -9.61 5.94 10.85
CA VAL A 62 -9.80 7.35 10.52
C VAL A 62 -11.14 7.88 11.02
N SER A 63 -12.19 7.05 11.02
CA SER A 63 -13.49 7.44 11.58
C SER A 63 -13.36 7.72 13.07
N ARG A 64 -12.69 6.83 13.82
CA ARG A 64 -12.45 7.02 15.25
C ARG A 64 -11.64 8.28 15.53
N ASN A 65 -10.58 8.51 14.76
CA ASN A 65 -9.68 9.66 14.96
C ASN A 65 -10.37 11.00 14.68
N ASN A 66 -11.36 11.02 13.79
CA ASN A 66 -12.10 12.23 13.42
C ASN A 66 -13.50 12.30 14.05
N GLY A 67 -13.86 11.37 14.96
CA GLY A 67 -15.17 11.38 15.63
C GLY A 67 -16.36 11.10 14.72
N ILE A 68 -16.18 10.35 13.64
CA ILE A 68 -17.19 10.02 12.65
C ILE A 68 -17.73 8.60 12.91
N ASP A 69 -19.02 8.37 12.65
CA ASP A 69 -19.57 7.01 12.64
C ASP A 69 -18.97 6.20 11.47
N PRO A 70 -18.27 5.06 11.72
CA PRO A 70 -17.65 4.29 10.65
C PRO A 70 -18.67 3.70 9.66
N GLY A 71 -19.90 3.42 10.11
CA GLY A 71 -20.96 2.94 9.24
C GLY A 71 -21.43 4.01 8.24
N PHE A 72 -21.58 5.25 8.70
CA PHE A 72 -21.83 6.41 7.86
C PHE A 72 -20.70 6.61 6.84
N PHE A 73 -19.46 6.61 7.29
CA PHE A 73 -18.32 6.87 6.41
C PHE A 73 -18.14 5.78 5.35
N ALA A 74 -18.31 4.51 5.71
CA ALA A 74 -18.31 3.40 4.76
C ALA A 74 -19.43 3.54 3.69
N ARG A 75 -20.64 3.92 4.11
CA ARG A 75 -21.77 4.16 3.17
C ARG A 75 -21.51 5.35 2.25
N LEU A 76 -20.88 6.41 2.74
CA LEU A 76 -20.48 7.55 1.93
C LEU A 76 -19.50 7.11 0.83
N LEU A 77 -18.39 6.45 1.20
CA LEU A 77 -17.40 5.96 0.23
C LEU A 77 -18.02 4.98 -0.79
N TRP A 78 -18.96 4.14 -0.35
CA TRP A 78 -19.72 3.28 -1.25
C TRP A 78 -20.56 4.08 -2.25
N GLN A 79 -21.23 5.13 -1.79
CA GLN A 79 -22.04 5.99 -2.66
C GLN A 79 -21.19 6.75 -3.68
N GLU A 80 -19.99 7.18 -3.28
CA GLU A 80 -19.07 7.92 -4.15
C GLU A 80 -18.50 7.04 -5.28
N SER A 81 -17.98 5.85 -4.95
CA SER A 81 -17.18 5.07 -5.91
C SER A 81 -17.46 3.57 -5.90
N ARG A 82 -18.30 3.06 -5.00
CA ARG A 82 -18.43 1.63 -4.70
C ARG A 82 -17.09 1.01 -4.27
N PHE A 83 -16.29 1.79 -3.54
CA PHE A 83 -14.92 1.47 -3.11
C PHE A 83 -13.89 1.31 -4.24
N ASP A 84 -14.16 1.82 -5.44
CA ASP A 84 -13.20 1.77 -6.56
C ASP A 84 -12.13 2.88 -6.41
N PRO A 85 -10.85 2.54 -6.16
CA PRO A 85 -9.77 3.52 -6.04
C PRO A 85 -9.46 4.21 -7.38
N ASN A 86 -9.89 3.66 -8.51
CA ASN A 86 -9.63 4.18 -9.85
C ASN A 86 -10.85 4.90 -10.46
N ALA A 87 -11.91 5.11 -9.69
CA ALA A 87 -13.14 5.71 -10.19
C ALA A 87 -12.90 7.13 -10.76
N LEU A 88 -13.45 7.39 -11.94
CA LEU A 88 -13.46 8.71 -12.58
C LEU A 88 -14.88 9.04 -13.04
N SER A 89 -15.48 10.09 -12.49
CA SER A 89 -16.80 10.55 -12.93
C SER A 89 -16.73 11.43 -14.19
N GLN A 90 -17.87 11.61 -14.85
CA GLN A 90 -17.99 12.51 -16.01
C GLN A 90 -17.67 13.97 -15.66
N ALA A 91 -17.94 14.38 -14.42
CA ALA A 91 -17.60 15.72 -13.93
C ALA A 91 -16.10 15.85 -13.57
N GLY A 92 -15.36 14.74 -13.53
CA GLY A 92 -13.93 14.72 -13.23
C GLY A 92 -13.59 14.47 -11.77
N ALA A 93 -14.52 13.99 -10.95
CA ALA A 93 -14.25 13.54 -9.59
C ALA A 93 -13.45 12.21 -9.60
N GLN A 94 -12.48 12.07 -8.70
CA GLN A 94 -11.43 11.05 -8.78
C GLN A 94 -11.33 10.18 -7.53
N GLY A 95 -11.12 8.89 -7.78
CA GLY A 95 -10.76 7.87 -6.79
C GLY A 95 -11.87 7.52 -5.81
N ILE A 96 -11.46 6.82 -4.75
CA ILE A 96 -12.39 6.15 -3.81
C ILE A 96 -13.34 7.11 -3.10
N ALA A 97 -12.91 8.35 -2.87
CA ALA A 97 -13.66 9.38 -2.19
C ALA A 97 -14.14 10.51 -3.13
N GLN A 98 -14.03 10.31 -4.46
CA GLN A 98 -14.49 11.23 -5.50
C GLN A 98 -14.11 12.70 -5.25
N PHE A 99 -12.83 12.95 -4.95
CA PHE A 99 -12.35 14.33 -4.86
C PHE A 99 -12.34 14.97 -6.24
N MET A 100 -12.92 16.17 -6.35
CA MET A 100 -12.67 17.04 -7.50
C MET A 100 -11.21 17.51 -7.46
N PRO A 101 -10.48 17.57 -8.60
CA PRO A 101 -9.06 17.92 -8.63
C PRO A 101 -8.73 19.26 -7.95
N GLN A 102 -9.58 20.26 -8.15
CA GLN A 102 -9.43 21.57 -7.50
C GLN A 102 -9.56 21.46 -5.98
N THR A 103 -10.53 20.69 -5.49
CA THR A 103 -10.73 20.44 -4.06
C THR A 103 -9.56 19.67 -3.47
N ALA A 104 -9.06 18.63 -4.14
CA ALA A 104 -7.88 17.87 -3.71
C ALA A 104 -6.67 18.78 -3.50
N LYS A 105 -6.40 19.67 -4.47
CA LYS A 105 -5.33 20.67 -4.38
C LYS A 105 -5.50 21.62 -3.19
N LEU A 106 -6.70 22.18 -3.01
CA LEU A 106 -6.99 23.09 -1.90
C LEU A 106 -6.87 22.44 -0.53
N ARG A 107 -7.10 21.12 -0.45
CA ARG A 107 -7.05 20.33 0.79
C ARG A 107 -5.70 19.63 1.01
N GLY A 108 -4.72 19.84 0.13
CA GLY A 108 -3.42 19.20 0.24
C GLY A 108 -3.51 17.68 0.19
N LEU A 109 -4.38 17.15 -0.69
CA LEU A 109 -4.43 15.74 -1.09
C LEU A 109 -3.52 15.58 -2.33
N PRO A 110 -2.35 14.92 -2.21
CA PRO A 110 -1.40 14.77 -3.32
C PRO A 110 -1.93 13.90 -4.45
N ASP A 111 -2.59 12.78 -4.11
CA ASP A 111 -3.09 11.82 -5.07
C ASP A 111 -4.47 11.29 -4.66
N SER A 112 -5.51 11.65 -5.42
CA SER A 112 -6.88 11.18 -5.20
C SER A 112 -7.07 9.69 -5.53
N TYR A 113 -6.22 9.11 -6.37
CA TYR A 113 -6.27 7.69 -6.74
C TYR A 113 -5.54 6.79 -5.74
N ASN A 114 -4.76 7.38 -4.82
CA ASN A 114 -4.26 6.67 -3.65
C ASN A 114 -5.39 6.58 -2.60
N PRO A 115 -5.99 5.39 -2.41
CA PRO A 115 -7.15 5.25 -1.54
C PRO A 115 -6.81 5.56 -0.08
N ALA A 116 -5.60 5.23 0.39
CA ALA A 116 -5.20 5.55 1.75
C ALA A 116 -5.17 7.06 1.98
N GLN A 117 -4.58 7.82 1.05
CA GLN A 117 -4.53 9.28 1.16
C GLN A 117 -5.92 9.91 1.04
N ALA A 118 -6.73 9.44 0.08
CA ALA A 118 -8.07 9.96 -0.15
C ALA A 118 -9.00 9.69 1.04
N ILE A 119 -8.92 8.51 1.67
CA ILE A 119 -9.72 8.16 2.85
C ILE A 119 -9.33 9.02 4.05
N GLU A 120 -8.03 9.15 4.33
CA GLU A 120 -7.53 10.02 5.41
C GLU A 120 -8.02 11.47 5.22
N ARG A 121 -7.91 12.00 4.00
CA ARG A 121 -8.33 13.37 3.69
C ARG A 121 -9.85 13.55 3.71
N SER A 122 -10.61 12.55 3.27
CA SER A 122 -12.07 12.58 3.32
C SER A 122 -12.57 12.59 4.77
N ALA A 123 -12.02 11.74 5.64
CA ALA A 123 -12.35 11.72 7.05
C ALA A 123 -12.02 13.06 7.73
N ASN A 124 -10.82 13.61 7.50
CA ASN A 124 -10.46 14.93 8.06
C ASN A 124 -11.30 16.09 7.50
N TYR A 125 -11.90 15.93 6.32
CA TYR A 125 -12.81 16.96 5.81
C TYR A 125 -14.16 16.96 6.52
N LEU A 126 -14.57 15.82 7.07
CA LEU A 126 -15.87 15.60 7.70
C LEU A 126 -15.86 15.82 9.24
N GLY A 127 -14.70 15.77 9.89
CA GLY A 127 -14.54 15.87 11.35
C GLY A 127 -13.45 16.84 11.80
#